data_AF-A0A6J1LKH7-F1
#
_entry.id   AF-A0A6J1LKH7-F1
#
_cell.length_a   1.000
_cell.length_b   1.000
_cell.length_c   1.000
_cell.angle_alpha   90.00
_cell.angle_beta   90.00
_cell.angle_gamma   90.00
#
_symmetry.space_group_name_H-M   'P 1'
#
loop_
_entity.id
_entity.type
_entity.pdbx_description
1 polymer ?
#
loop_
_entity_poly.entity_id
_entity_poly.type
_entity_poly.pdbx_seq_one_letter_code
_entity_poly.pdbx_strand_id
1 'polypeptide(L)'
;MLRLLTKTRMVRSLVPAAGMRGYAQKIQTGSSSSISAKNEEPPISNEPIQFFGSQAATWRARDTRSGGSDESLWYQPYVISASLAVFLVYFCYLREESDIDRRLEGNLYDHVSGLEEVQLTVNYRYNKEHGLDTKEQEQRLRELGVDIGQLDAKLAQ
;
A
#
# COMPACT_ATOMS: atom_id res chain seq x y z
N MET A 1 1.04 -15.01 46.93
CA MET A 1 1.08 -15.99 45.82
C MET A 1 1.84 -15.38 44.65
N LEU A 2 3.16 -15.64 44.56
CA LEU A 2 4.01 -15.18 43.46
C LEU A 2 4.53 -16.43 42.73
N ARG A 3 4.16 -16.61 41.45
CA ARG A 3 4.74 -17.66 40.59
C ARG A 3 5.87 -17.04 39.76
N LEU A 4 7.09 -17.41 40.11
CA LEU A 4 8.32 -17.17 39.34
C LEU A 4 8.27 -18.03 38.06
N LEU A 5 8.30 -17.38 36.90
CA LEU A 5 8.46 -18.02 35.59
C LEU A 5 9.95 -18.25 35.32
N THR A 6 10.41 -19.49 35.49
CA THR A 6 11.76 -19.91 35.12
C THR A 6 11.86 -20.10 33.60
N LYS A 7 12.73 -19.28 32.99
CA LYS A 7 13.21 -19.42 31.61
C LYS A 7 13.97 -20.75 31.42
N THR A 8 13.64 -21.51 30.39
CA THR A 8 14.54 -22.51 29.79
C THR A 8 14.67 -22.24 28.30
N ARG A 9 15.81 -21.65 27.92
CA ARG A 9 16.23 -21.38 26.55
C ARG A 9 17.00 -22.60 26.06
N MET A 10 16.39 -23.46 25.26
CA MET A 10 17.09 -24.55 24.58
C MET A 10 17.94 -23.96 23.46
N VAL A 11 19.25 -24.13 23.59
CA VAL A 11 20.27 -23.80 22.57
C VAL A 11 20.28 -24.94 21.57
N ARG A 12 19.90 -24.69 20.31
CA ARG A 12 20.12 -25.65 19.21
C ARG A 12 21.23 -25.13 18.31
N SER A 13 22.21 -26.01 18.12
CA SER A 13 23.51 -25.82 17.50
C SER A 13 23.47 -25.58 15.98
N LEU A 14 24.40 -24.73 15.56
CA LEU A 14 25.06 -24.53 14.26
C LEU A 14 24.94 -25.67 13.22
N VAL A 15 24.57 -25.29 11.99
CA VAL A 15 24.84 -26.00 10.72
C VAL A 15 25.24 -24.95 9.66
N PRO A 16 26.23 -25.22 8.79
CA PRO A 16 27.01 -24.18 8.12
C PRO A 16 26.38 -23.64 6.83
N ALA A 17 26.80 -22.43 6.49
CA ALA A 17 26.48 -21.69 5.28
C ALA A 17 26.97 -22.41 4.01
N ALA A 18 26.09 -22.50 3.00
CA ALA A 18 26.48 -22.80 1.64
C ALA A 18 25.46 -22.22 0.63
N GLY A 19 25.92 -21.24 -0.16
CA GLY A 19 25.58 -21.14 -1.58
C GLY A 19 24.37 -20.28 -1.96
N MET A 20 24.64 -19.03 -2.35
CA MET A 20 23.79 -18.27 -3.28
C MET A 20 23.50 -19.10 -4.53
N ARG A 21 22.24 -19.31 -4.88
CA ARG A 21 21.85 -19.80 -6.22
C ARG A 21 21.32 -18.63 -7.04
N GLY A 22 22.20 -18.07 -7.87
CA GLY A 22 21.79 -17.17 -8.95
C GLY A 22 21.13 -17.98 -10.08
N TYR A 23 20.05 -17.47 -10.63
CA TYR A 23 19.41 -18.04 -11.82
C TYR A 23 20.21 -17.63 -13.06
N ALA A 24 21.02 -18.55 -13.58
CA ALA A 24 21.72 -18.39 -14.85
C ALA A 24 21.24 -19.48 -15.83
N GLN A 25 20.43 -19.07 -16.79
CA GLN A 25 19.95 -19.91 -17.89
C GLN A 25 21.11 -20.10 -18.89
N LYS A 26 21.77 -21.26 -18.88
CA LYS A 26 22.77 -21.63 -19.90
C LYS A 26 22.18 -22.59 -20.93
N ILE A 27 22.10 -22.09 -22.16
CA ILE A 27 21.90 -22.87 -23.39
C ILE A 27 23.15 -23.75 -23.59
N GLN A 28 22.98 -25.07 -23.75
CA GLN A 28 24.08 -26.00 -24.03
C GLN A 28 24.08 -26.41 -25.51
N THR A 29 25.08 -25.93 -26.25
CA THR A 29 25.60 -26.56 -27.46
C THR A 29 26.67 -27.58 -27.04
N GLY A 30 26.64 -28.77 -27.64
CA GLY A 30 27.24 -29.98 -27.09
C GLY A 30 28.76 -30.12 -27.18
N SER A 31 29.32 -30.98 -26.32
CA SER A 31 30.19 -32.12 -26.68
C SER A 31 30.75 -32.80 -25.42
N SER A 32 30.61 -34.14 -25.39
CA SER A 32 31.47 -35.16 -24.74
C SER A 32 31.90 -35.02 -23.27
N SER A 33 31.33 -35.84 -22.38
CA SER A 33 31.95 -37.08 -21.85
C SER A 33 31.38 -37.51 -20.47
N SER A 34 30.82 -38.72 -20.47
CA SER A 34 30.65 -39.69 -19.38
C SER A 34 30.30 -39.23 -17.95
N ILE A 35 29.00 -39.17 -17.64
CA ILE A 35 28.43 -39.65 -16.36
C ILE A 35 27.12 -40.38 -16.69
N SER A 36 27.10 -41.70 -16.46
CA SER A 36 25.88 -42.52 -16.54
C SER A 36 24.88 -42.11 -15.46
N ALA A 37 24.04 -41.12 -15.76
CA ALA A 37 22.73 -41.01 -15.15
C ALA A 37 21.76 -41.80 -16.02
N LYS A 38 21.19 -42.88 -15.49
CA LYS A 38 20.03 -43.53 -16.10
C LYS A 38 18.86 -42.53 -16.07
N ASN A 39 18.76 -41.69 -17.10
CA ASN A 39 17.52 -41.03 -17.47
C ASN A 39 16.66 -42.10 -18.14
N GLU A 40 16.02 -42.94 -17.33
CA GLU A 40 14.86 -43.65 -17.81
C GLU A 40 13.71 -42.64 -17.76
N GLU A 41 13.47 -41.97 -18.89
CA GLU A 41 12.20 -41.30 -19.08
C GLU A 41 11.12 -42.36 -18.91
N PRO A 42 10.11 -42.12 -18.05
CA PRO A 42 9.06 -43.11 -17.87
C PRO A 42 8.42 -43.39 -19.23
N PRO A 43 8.26 -44.66 -19.62
CA PRO A 43 7.66 -44.99 -20.91
C PRO A 43 6.30 -44.30 -21.00
N ILE A 44 6.07 -43.59 -22.09
CA ILE A 44 4.79 -42.92 -22.38
C ILE A 44 3.75 -44.03 -22.58
N SER A 45 3.15 -44.45 -21.46
CA SER A 45 2.07 -45.43 -21.43
C SER A 45 0.76 -44.70 -21.73
N ASN A 46 -0.08 -45.29 -22.58
CA ASN A 46 -1.45 -44.79 -22.86
C ASN A 46 -2.44 -45.14 -21.72
N GLU A 47 -1.94 -45.64 -20.60
CA GLU A 47 -2.75 -45.93 -19.42
C GLU A 47 -3.13 -44.63 -18.68
N PRO A 48 -4.32 -44.59 -18.04
CA PRO A 48 -4.71 -43.44 -17.23
C PRO A 48 -3.71 -43.18 -16.09
N ILE A 49 -3.27 -41.92 -15.97
CA ILE A 49 -2.34 -41.49 -14.91
C ILE A 49 -3.04 -41.61 -13.55
N GLN A 50 -2.47 -42.39 -12.64
CA GLN A 50 -3.00 -42.56 -11.29
C GLN A 50 -2.69 -41.32 -10.45
N PHE A 51 -3.74 -40.66 -9.93
CA PHE A 51 -3.59 -39.48 -9.09
C PHE A 51 -3.08 -39.84 -7.69
N PHE A 52 -3.71 -40.83 -7.03
CA PHE A 52 -3.34 -41.28 -5.70
C PHE A 52 -1.96 -41.95 -5.71
N GLY A 53 -1.02 -41.42 -4.93
CA GLY A 53 0.38 -41.87 -4.90
C GLY A 53 1.32 -41.12 -5.85
N SER A 54 0.81 -40.25 -6.74
CA SER A 54 1.64 -39.35 -7.54
C SER A 54 2.15 -38.17 -6.73
N GLN A 55 3.21 -37.50 -7.21
CA GLN A 55 3.68 -36.23 -6.61
C GLN A 55 2.60 -35.14 -6.66
N ALA A 56 1.66 -35.20 -7.62
CA ALA A 56 0.55 -34.27 -7.71
C ALA A 56 -0.43 -34.39 -6.53
N ALA A 57 -0.55 -35.58 -5.89
CA ALA A 57 -1.41 -35.75 -4.72
C ALA A 57 -0.85 -35.07 -3.45
N THR A 58 0.46 -34.82 -3.40
CA THR A 58 1.10 -34.11 -2.26
C THR A 58 0.95 -32.60 -2.39
N TRP A 59 0.63 -32.10 -3.58
CA TRP A 59 0.48 -30.67 -3.85
C TRP A 59 -0.80 -30.13 -3.21
N ARG A 60 -0.69 -29.20 -2.27
CA ARG A 60 -1.87 -28.63 -1.61
C ARG A 60 -2.47 -27.54 -2.49
N ALA A 61 -3.80 -27.45 -2.53
CA ALA A 61 -4.50 -26.39 -3.25
C ALA A 61 -4.06 -24.97 -2.82
N ARG A 62 -3.64 -24.81 -1.56
CA ARG A 62 -3.08 -23.55 -1.05
C ARG A 62 -1.82 -23.12 -1.82
N ASP A 63 -0.97 -24.08 -2.21
CA ASP A 63 0.34 -23.79 -2.82
C ASP A 63 0.17 -23.30 -4.28
N THR A 64 -0.89 -23.70 -4.99
CA THR A 64 -1.29 -23.10 -6.28
C THR A 64 -1.94 -21.73 -6.09
N ARG A 65 -2.81 -21.59 -5.08
CA ARG A 65 -3.62 -20.38 -4.89
C ARG A 65 -2.80 -19.19 -4.41
N SER A 66 -1.85 -19.40 -3.49
CA SER A 66 -1.15 -18.29 -2.81
C SER A 66 0.17 -17.88 -3.46
N GLY A 67 0.61 -18.56 -4.53
CA GLY A 67 1.77 -18.13 -5.31
C GLY A 67 3.03 -17.90 -4.48
N GLY A 68 3.71 -19.00 -4.10
CA GLY A 68 4.99 -18.94 -3.39
C GLY A 68 4.84 -19.15 -1.89
N SER A 69 5.81 -19.87 -1.34
CA SER A 69 5.90 -20.23 0.07
C SER A 69 5.92 -18.99 0.99
N ASP A 70 5.37 -19.12 2.20
CA ASP A 70 5.38 -18.13 3.31
C ASP A 70 6.80 -17.71 3.79
N GLU A 71 7.84 -17.98 2.99
CA GLU A 71 9.24 -17.67 3.26
C GLU A 71 9.51 -16.17 2.97
N SER A 72 8.78 -15.28 3.64
CA SER A 72 9.16 -13.87 3.69
C SER A 72 10.27 -13.71 4.72
N LEU A 73 11.34 -13.03 4.31
CA LEU A 73 12.46 -12.77 5.20
C LEU A 73 12.02 -11.78 6.29
N TRP A 74 12.37 -12.07 7.54
CA TRP A 74 11.98 -11.24 8.69
C TRP A 74 12.41 -9.77 8.57
N TYR A 75 13.46 -9.47 7.80
CA TYR A 75 13.97 -8.11 7.59
C TYR A 75 13.31 -7.38 6.40
N GLN A 76 12.56 -8.08 5.56
CA GLN A 76 11.89 -7.52 4.38
C GLN A 76 11.04 -6.27 4.70
N PRO A 77 10.13 -6.28 5.70
CA PRO A 77 9.35 -5.08 6.01
C PRO A 77 10.23 -3.93 6.49
N TYR A 78 11.28 -4.21 7.26
CA TYR A 78 12.16 -3.17 7.79
C TYR A 78 12.98 -2.48 6.70
N VAL A 79 13.47 -3.22 5.70
CA VAL A 79 14.19 -2.62 4.56
C VAL A 79 13.26 -1.72 3.75
N ILE A 80 12.04 -2.17 3.50
CA ILE A 80 11.02 -1.39 2.79
C ILE A 80 10.69 -0.13 3.59
N SER A 81 10.36 -0.28 4.88
CA SER A 81 10.07 0.85 5.77
C SER A 81 11.24 1.83 5.88
N ALA A 82 12.48 1.34 5.97
CA ALA A 82 13.67 2.19 6.04
C ALA A 82 13.85 2.99 4.74
N SER A 83 13.69 2.37 3.57
CA SER A 83 13.77 3.08 2.29
C SER A 83 12.70 4.16 2.17
N LEU A 84 11.44 3.84 2.52
CA LEU A 84 10.35 4.81 2.54
C LEU A 84 10.59 5.93 3.55
N ALA A 85 11.09 5.62 4.74
CA ALA A 85 11.41 6.61 5.76
C ALA A 85 12.50 7.58 5.27
N VAL A 86 13.57 7.07 4.64
CA VAL A 86 14.61 7.93 4.05
C VAL A 86 14.04 8.82 2.94
N PHE A 87 13.20 8.27 2.07
CA PHE A 87 12.51 9.08 1.05
C PHE A 87 11.61 10.15 1.68
N LEU A 88 10.84 9.82 2.71
CA LEU A 88 9.97 10.79 3.39
C LEU A 88 10.77 11.86 4.13
N VAL A 89 11.86 11.50 4.80
CA VAL A 89 12.76 12.48 5.44
C VAL A 89 13.35 13.43 4.40
N TYR A 90 13.76 12.91 3.23
CA TYR A 90 14.21 13.76 2.13
C TYR A 90 13.10 14.69 1.65
N PHE A 91 11.90 14.19 1.36
CA PHE A 91 10.81 14.99 0.81
C PHE A 91 10.21 16.00 1.79
N CYS A 92 10.08 15.65 3.06
CA CYS A 92 9.39 16.48 4.05
C CYS A 92 10.32 17.45 4.79
N TYR A 93 11.62 17.18 4.86
CA TYR A 93 12.54 17.99 5.67
C TYR A 93 13.75 18.51 4.89
N LEU A 94 14.39 17.66 4.08
CA LEU A 94 15.66 18.02 3.44
C LEU A 94 15.50 18.69 2.07
N ARG A 95 14.36 18.47 1.41
CA ARG A 95 14.01 19.10 0.14
C ARG A 95 13.66 20.56 0.41
N GLU A 96 14.30 21.46 -0.32
CA GLU A 96 13.96 22.88 -0.32
C GLU A 96 12.47 23.07 -0.64
N GLU A 97 11.82 24.03 0.03
CA GLU A 97 10.40 24.33 -0.13
C GLU A 97 10.06 24.51 -1.62
N SER A 98 9.13 23.70 -2.12
CA SER A 98 8.62 23.87 -3.46
C SER A 98 7.77 25.15 -3.51
N ASP A 99 7.78 25.87 -4.63
CA ASP A 99 6.86 27.00 -4.85
C ASP A 99 5.39 26.59 -4.62
N ILE A 100 5.07 25.32 -4.86
CA ILE A 100 3.74 24.74 -4.57
C ILE A 100 3.48 24.73 -3.07
N ASP A 101 4.44 24.31 -2.24
CA ASP A 101 4.27 24.25 -0.78
C ASP A 101 4.04 25.67 -0.22
N ARG A 102 4.77 26.67 -0.71
CA ARG A 102 4.56 28.09 -0.33
C ARG A 102 3.22 28.65 -0.80
N ARG A 103 2.67 28.14 -1.90
CA ARG A 103 1.31 28.52 -2.36
C ARG A 103 0.21 27.83 -1.56
N LEU A 104 0.50 26.76 -0.84
CA LEU A 104 -0.46 26.17 0.11
C LEU A 104 -0.45 26.88 1.47
N GLU A 105 0.60 27.64 1.78
CA GLU A 105 0.61 28.51 2.97
C GLU A 105 -0.39 29.67 2.80
N GLY A 106 -1.24 29.88 3.80
CA GLY A 106 -2.28 30.92 3.79
C GLY A 106 -3.70 30.38 3.88
N ASN A 107 -4.69 31.26 3.79
CA ASN A 107 -6.09 30.87 3.83
C ASN A 107 -6.52 30.33 2.46
N LEU A 108 -7.24 29.22 2.42
CA LEU A 108 -7.66 28.58 1.17
C LEU A 108 -8.54 29.49 0.31
N TYR A 109 -9.25 30.40 0.98
CA TYR A 109 -10.10 31.41 0.37
C TYR A 109 -9.32 32.48 -0.41
N ASP A 110 -8.07 32.76 -0.03
CA ASP A 110 -7.23 33.73 -0.74
C ASP A 110 -6.70 33.15 -2.07
N HIS A 111 -6.54 31.82 -2.12
CA HIS A 111 -5.98 31.10 -3.26
C HIS A 111 -7.02 30.74 -4.33
N VAL A 112 -8.27 30.51 -3.92
CA VAL A 112 -9.37 30.15 -4.82
C VAL A 112 -10.45 31.23 -4.76
N SER A 113 -10.39 32.15 -5.73
CA SER A 113 -11.40 33.20 -5.87
C SER A 113 -12.81 32.61 -5.96
N GLY A 114 -13.72 33.03 -5.07
CA GLY A 114 -15.12 32.60 -5.05
C GLY A 114 -15.42 31.34 -4.24
N LEU A 115 -14.41 30.65 -3.68
CA LEU A 115 -14.65 29.49 -2.83
C LEU A 115 -15.35 29.86 -1.52
N GLU A 116 -14.97 31.00 -0.93
CA GLU A 116 -15.59 31.52 0.27
C GLU A 116 -17.05 31.84 0.05
N GLU A 117 -17.37 32.57 -1.04
CA GLU A 117 -18.74 32.89 -1.42
C GLU A 117 -19.61 31.64 -1.56
N VAL A 118 -19.15 30.63 -2.29
CA VAL A 118 -19.92 29.39 -2.49
C VAL A 118 -20.16 28.68 -1.16
N GLN A 119 -19.13 28.57 -0.32
CA GLN A 119 -19.25 27.90 0.97
C GLN A 119 -20.18 28.66 1.93
N LEU A 120 -20.09 29.99 1.97
CA LEU A 120 -20.99 30.82 2.76
C LEU A 120 -22.43 30.75 2.25
N THR A 121 -22.64 30.71 0.94
CA THR A 121 -23.96 30.59 0.32
C THR A 121 -24.63 29.27 0.69
N VAL A 122 -23.88 28.16 0.63
CA VAL A 122 -24.38 26.82 1.01
C VAL A 122 -24.67 26.77 2.51
N ASN A 123 -23.77 27.29 3.35
CA ASN A 123 -23.98 27.30 4.79
C ASN A 123 -25.15 28.20 5.21
N TYR A 124 -25.32 29.35 4.55
CA TYR A 124 -26.44 30.26 4.78
C TYR A 124 -27.77 29.59 4.42
N ARG A 125 -27.84 28.93 3.25
CA ARG A 125 -29.01 28.14 2.85
C ARG A 125 -29.37 27.09 3.91
N TYR A 126 -28.38 26.30 4.31
CA TYR A 126 -28.57 25.24 5.31
C TYR A 126 -29.06 25.81 6.64
N ASN A 127 -28.42 26.86 7.15
CA ASN A 127 -28.80 27.48 8.42
C ASN A 127 -30.20 28.10 8.38
N LYS A 128 -30.59 28.71 7.26
CA LYS A 128 -31.92 29.27 7.05
C LYS A 128 -33.00 28.21 7.03
N GLU A 129 -32.75 27.06 6.40
CA GLU A 129 -33.65 25.90 6.39
C GLU A 129 -33.82 25.27 7.79
N HIS A 130 -32.79 25.34 8.64
CA HIS A 130 -32.78 24.73 9.98
C HIS A 130 -33.05 25.72 11.12
N GLY A 131 -33.31 27.00 10.82
CA GLY A 131 -33.62 28.03 11.82
C GLY A 131 -32.46 28.40 12.73
N LEU A 132 -31.21 28.24 12.26
CA LEU A 132 -29.99 28.59 12.98
C LEU A 132 -29.61 30.07 12.72
N ASP A 133 -28.75 30.64 13.56
CA ASP A 133 -28.32 32.04 13.43
C ASP A 133 -27.46 32.26 12.17
N THR A 134 -27.81 33.26 11.36
CA THR A 134 -27.18 33.57 10.05
C THR A 134 -26.39 34.87 10.04
N LYS A 135 -26.35 35.61 11.15
CA LYS A 135 -25.80 36.98 11.22
C LYS A 135 -24.35 37.09 10.74
N GLU A 136 -23.50 36.17 11.15
CA GLU A 136 -22.07 36.19 10.78
C GLU A 136 -21.87 35.91 9.27
N GLN A 137 -22.71 35.04 8.70
CA GLN A 137 -22.66 34.68 7.29
C GLN A 137 -23.13 35.84 6.42
N GLU A 138 -24.22 36.50 6.82
CA GLU A 138 -24.73 37.69 6.14
C GLU A 138 -23.73 38.84 6.17
N GLN A 139 -23.05 39.05 7.30
CA GLN A 139 -22.02 40.08 7.42
C GLN A 139 -20.85 39.80 6.46
N ARG A 140 -20.34 38.58 6.42
CA ARG A 140 -19.26 38.18 5.51
C ARG A 140 -19.66 38.24 4.04
N LEU A 141 -20.88 37.80 3.70
CA LEU A 141 -21.41 37.91 2.32
C LEU A 141 -21.52 39.38 1.87
N ARG A 142 -21.88 40.31 2.78
CA ARG A 142 -21.88 41.75 2.50
C ARG A 142 -20.47 42.30 2.30
N GLU A 143 -19.49 41.85 3.08
CA GLU A 143 -18.07 42.23 2.93
C GLU A 143 -17.52 41.79 1.56
N LEU A 144 -17.98 40.65 1.05
CA LEU A 144 -17.64 40.13 -0.28
C LEU A 144 -18.42 40.81 -1.43
N GLY A 145 -19.38 41.70 -1.13
CA GLY A 145 -20.17 42.43 -2.13
C GLY A 145 -21.31 41.61 -2.76
N VAL A 146 -21.68 40.47 -2.17
CA VAL A 146 -22.77 39.62 -2.66
C VAL A 146 -24.11 40.18 -2.19
N ASP A 147 -25.03 40.35 -3.14
CA ASP A 147 -26.37 40.86 -2.84
C ASP A 147 -27.25 39.75 -2.23
N ILE A 148 -27.48 39.85 -0.91
CA ILE A 148 -28.31 38.93 -0.14
C ILE A 148 -29.75 38.88 -0.70
N GLY A 149 -30.25 39.98 -1.26
CA GLY A 149 -31.59 40.01 -1.87
C GLY A 149 -31.72 39.08 -3.07
N GLN A 150 -30.66 38.96 -3.88
CA GLN A 150 -30.62 38.01 -4.99
C GLN A 150 -30.49 36.56 -4.51
N LEU A 151 -29.75 36.35 -3.42
CA LEU A 151 -29.58 35.03 -2.81
C LEU A 151 -30.92 34.50 -2.27
N ASP A 152 -31.65 35.35 -1.55
CA ASP A 152 -32.97 35.03 -1.02
C ASP A 152 -34.00 34.79 -2.12
N ALA A 153 -33.95 35.57 -3.21
CA ALA A 153 -34.80 35.34 -4.39
C ALA A 153 -34.52 33.99 -5.07
N LYS A 154 -33.26 33.53 -5.10
CA LYS A 154 -32.88 32.19 -5.60
C LYS A 154 -33.27 31.07 -4.66
N LEU A 155 -33.35 31.32 -3.35
CA LEU A 155 -33.79 30.33 -2.36
C LEU A 155 -35.32 30.17 -2.32
N ALA A 156 -36.06 31.20 -2.71
CA ALA A 156 -37.52 31.19 -2.77
C ALA A 156 -38.10 30.56 -4.05
N GLN A 157 -37.26 30.33 -5.07
CA GLN A 157 -37.60 29.62 -6.31
C GLN A 157 -37.39 28.10 -6.14
#